data_AF-A0A1M6XXR6-F1
#
_entry.id   AF-A0A1M6XXR6-F1
#
_cell.length_a   1.000
_cell.length_b   1.000
_cell.length_c   1.000
_cell.angle_alpha   90.00
_cell.angle_beta   90.00
_cell.angle_gamma   90.00
#
_symmetry.space_group_name_H-M   'P 1'
#
loop_
_entity.id
_entity.type
_entity.pdbx_description
1 polymer ?
#
loop_
_entity_poly.entity_id
_entity_poly.type
_entity_poly.pdbx_seq_one_letter_code
_entity_poly.pdbx_strand_id
1 'polypeptide(L)'
;MKHKTAKAFSLILMIITSSFNAQNQEPETKKMEWFQDAKLGIFIHWGIYSVDGISESWSFFNNYINHENYMKQLNGFSASHYNPQDWVKLIKDSGAKYAVITTKHHDGVSLWDSKAEKAITISKNSLAQKDVLTPFVSELKKSGLKTGLYYSLPDWSHPYYDNNTKTKKRYDIKHDSKRWGNFINYYQSQLNELSDQFKPDLLWFDGDWEHSSEEWQAPKTLENLRKYNPNIIINSRLNTHGDYETPEQGIPVVTPQSKYWELCYTMNDSWGYQPFDKNYKTPNMIVRTFADVLSMGGNLLLDIGPKSDGTIPSEQIEILKNLGRWTSKNKEAIYGTTKGLPFENYKGKSALSKDGKKLFLYLEEAKDFIKIDGLNSIPQSAKIIGDHNAKINFKADNYGNLMVNLSNVKFDQDVTVIELDFNDKINFSNTIKKDKPSLVQILENHNSKLTTYQIAEELHDGNNIFNTSGLTSDGLDMKLPKSSKTNTETINWISKNAEALFETEKGLPNGHYSGNSALSKDKQTIYLFVEGTPSGPIALKGIKNGIARIRIVGEGSMIDHKIYNKLYWSDRPGIIYIDIPKERLDKSMTIIAILLDKPIELYREKVGAIENNL
;
A
#
# COMPACT_ATOMS: atom_id res chain seq x y z
N MET A 1 -63.98 -23.06 50.93
CA MET A 1 -63.95 -24.03 49.81
C MET A 1 -63.87 -23.24 48.49
N LYS A 2 -62.68 -23.25 47.88
CA LYS A 2 -62.39 -23.79 46.53
C LYS A 2 -62.95 -22.93 45.38
N HIS A 3 -62.15 -22.01 44.82
CA HIS A 3 -61.14 -22.20 43.75
C HIS A 3 -61.71 -21.92 42.36
N LYS A 4 -61.08 -20.95 41.66
CA LYS A 4 -60.64 -20.99 40.24
C LYS A 4 -60.10 -19.59 39.89
N THR A 5 -58.83 -19.29 40.14
CA THR A 5 -57.76 -19.24 39.12
C THR A 5 -58.23 -18.85 37.71
N ALA A 6 -57.97 -17.60 37.33
CA ALA A 6 -57.76 -17.19 35.94
C ALA A 6 -56.54 -16.26 35.92
N LYS A 7 -55.45 -16.75 35.31
CA LYS A 7 -54.22 -16.00 35.04
C LYS A 7 -54.55 -14.94 33.98
N ALA A 8 -54.45 -13.66 34.34
CA ALA A 8 -54.41 -12.58 33.37
C ALA A 8 -52.96 -12.13 33.23
N PHE A 9 -52.36 -12.42 32.08
CA PHE A 9 -51.07 -11.91 31.65
C PHE A 9 -51.15 -10.39 31.54
N SER A 10 -50.49 -9.65 32.43
CA SER A 10 -50.18 -8.23 32.22
C SER A 10 -49.02 -8.13 31.23
N LEU A 11 -49.37 -7.96 29.96
CA LEU A 11 -48.44 -7.58 28.90
C LEU A 11 -48.06 -6.10 29.11
N ILE A 12 -46.95 -5.86 29.81
CA ILE A 12 -46.32 -4.53 29.88
C ILE A 12 -45.72 -4.28 28.50
N LEU A 13 -46.43 -3.50 27.69
CA LEU A 13 -45.94 -2.98 26.42
C LEU A 13 -44.94 -1.85 26.72
N MET A 14 -43.66 -2.22 26.91
CA MET A 14 -42.56 -1.26 26.82
C MET A 14 -42.49 -0.76 25.37
N ILE A 15 -43.11 0.39 25.11
CA ILE A 15 -42.86 1.17 23.90
C ILE A 15 -41.46 1.76 24.07
N ILE A 16 -40.46 1.00 23.64
CA ILE A 16 -39.13 1.54 23.35
C ILE A 16 -39.30 2.32 22.05
N THR A 17 -39.48 3.64 22.17
CA THR A 17 -39.28 4.55 21.05
C THR A 17 -37.79 4.56 20.72
N SER A 18 -37.36 3.60 19.90
CA SER A 18 -36.12 3.69 19.17
C SER A 18 -36.25 4.87 18.21
N SER A 19 -35.90 6.05 18.73
CA SER A 19 -35.53 7.19 17.91
C SER A 19 -34.28 6.77 17.15
N PHE A 20 -34.48 6.28 15.93
CA PHE A 20 -33.40 6.21 14.97
C PHE A 20 -32.90 7.65 14.79
N ASN A 21 -31.76 7.95 15.41
CA ASN A 21 -30.92 9.06 15.00
C ASN A 21 -30.47 8.76 13.56
N ALA A 22 -31.29 9.14 12.58
CA ALA A 22 -30.83 9.48 11.25
C ALA A 22 -30.08 10.83 11.35
N GLN A 23 -28.98 10.86 12.10
CA GLN A 23 -28.06 11.98 12.10
C GLN A 23 -27.10 11.81 10.92
N ASN A 24 -27.39 12.51 9.83
CA ASN A 24 -26.42 13.08 8.88
C ASN A 24 -25.20 12.21 8.47
N GLN A 25 -25.39 11.05 7.82
CA GLN A 25 -24.31 10.35 7.10
C GLN A 25 -24.08 10.84 5.66
N GLU A 26 -24.97 11.68 5.10
CA GLU A 26 -24.82 12.23 3.73
C GLU A 26 -23.66 13.22 3.51
N PRO A 27 -23.26 14.11 4.45
CA PRO A 27 -22.23 15.11 4.18
C PRO A 27 -20.82 14.50 4.05
N GLU A 28 -20.50 13.55 4.94
CA GLU A 28 -19.17 12.91 4.99
C GLU A 28 -18.91 12.03 3.77
N THR A 29 -19.95 11.36 3.27
CA THR A 29 -19.86 10.50 2.08
C THR A 29 -19.61 11.29 0.80
N LYS A 30 -20.20 12.48 0.64
CA LYS A 30 -19.95 13.36 -0.53
C LYS A 30 -18.55 13.99 -0.50
N LYS A 31 -18.10 14.42 0.68
CA LYS A 31 -16.76 15.01 0.86
C LYS A 31 -15.64 14.04 0.46
N MET A 32 -15.74 12.78 0.88
CA MET A 32 -14.70 11.76 0.68
C MET A 32 -14.72 11.12 -0.73
N GLU A 33 -15.72 11.42 -1.55
CA GLU A 33 -15.89 10.80 -2.87
C GLU A 33 -14.69 11.04 -3.78
N TRP A 34 -14.23 12.29 -3.91
CA TRP A 34 -13.08 12.59 -4.77
C TRP A 34 -11.82 11.88 -4.29
N PHE A 35 -11.64 11.77 -2.97
CA PHE A 35 -10.47 11.13 -2.38
C PHE A 35 -10.48 9.64 -2.64
N GLN A 36 -11.62 8.97 -2.39
CA GLN A 36 -11.78 7.56 -2.70
C GLN A 36 -11.58 7.27 -4.19
N ASP A 37 -12.01 8.15 -5.08
CA ASP A 37 -11.91 7.96 -6.54
C ASP A 37 -10.52 8.32 -7.09
N ALA A 38 -9.75 9.15 -6.38
CA ALA A 38 -8.46 9.67 -6.81
C ALA A 38 -7.35 8.62 -6.93
N LYS A 39 -7.27 7.68 -5.96
CA LYS A 39 -6.33 6.56 -5.84
C LYS A 39 -4.83 6.87 -5.78
N LEU A 40 -4.35 7.89 -6.49
CA LEU A 40 -2.94 8.23 -6.61
C LEU A 40 -2.73 9.72 -6.34
N GLY A 41 -1.85 10.01 -5.38
CA GLY A 41 -1.33 11.34 -5.10
C GLY A 41 0.19 11.36 -5.08
N ILE A 42 0.77 12.55 -5.22
CA ILE A 42 2.21 12.77 -5.05
C ILE A 42 2.48 13.55 -3.77
N PHE A 43 3.33 13.00 -2.90
CA PHE A 43 3.88 13.70 -1.74
C PHE A 43 5.15 14.44 -2.14
N ILE A 44 5.41 15.59 -1.55
CA ILE A 44 6.59 16.40 -1.82
C ILE A 44 7.20 16.85 -0.49
N HIS A 45 8.34 16.28 -0.12
CA HIS A 45 9.17 16.74 0.99
C HIS A 45 10.28 17.64 0.45
N TRP A 46 10.07 18.95 0.57
CA TRP A 46 11.04 19.96 0.15
C TRP A 46 11.25 21.03 1.21
N GLY A 47 12.51 21.31 1.51
CA GLY A 47 12.91 22.28 2.52
C GLY A 47 14.43 22.40 2.60
N ILE A 48 14.93 23.15 3.59
CA ILE A 48 16.36 23.46 3.72
C ILE A 48 17.24 22.22 3.89
N TYR A 49 16.68 21.12 4.43
CA TYR A 49 17.35 19.82 4.55
C TYR A 49 17.84 19.23 3.22
N SER A 50 17.30 19.69 2.10
CA SER A 50 17.75 19.31 0.75
C SER A 50 19.09 19.93 0.32
N VAL A 51 19.65 20.88 1.09
CA VAL A 51 20.90 21.58 0.76
C VAL A 51 22.09 20.65 0.99
N ASP A 52 22.24 20.15 2.22
CA ASP A 52 23.28 19.18 2.55
C ASP A 52 22.81 17.74 2.34
N GLY A 53 21.52 17.54 2.03
CA GLY A 53 20.94 16.26 1.71
C GLY A 53 20.83 15.34 2.92
N ILE A 54 20.32 15.88 4.02
CA ILE A 54 20.19 15.20 5.33
C ILE A 54 18.72 15.00 5.71
N SER A 55 18.46 14.16 6.70
CA SER A 55 17.08 13.90 7.15
C SER A 55 16.37 15.16 7.65
N GLU A 56 15.14 15.33 7.18
CA GLU A 56 14.24 16.45 7.43
C GLU A 56 13.99 16.66 8.93
N SER A 57 14.68 17.65 9.52
CA SER A 57 14.58 18.04 10.94
C SER A 57 15.10 17.00 11.95
N TRP A 58 14.93 15.71 11.69
CA TRP A 58 15.35 14.61 12.56
C TRP A 58 16.86 14.58 12.80
N SER A 59 17.66 15.03 11.82
CA SER A 59 19.11 15.11 11.94
C SER A 59 19.56 15.98 13.13
N PHE A 60 18.93 17.14 13.36
CA PHE A 60 19.25 17.95 14.54
C PHE A 60 18.45 17.54 15.78
N PHE A 61 17.21 17.08 15.62
CA PHE A 61 16.40 16.63 16.75
C PHE A 61 17.06 15.44 17.47
N ASN A 62 17.67 14.53 16.72
CA ASN A 62 18.41 13.38 17.24
C ASN A 62 19.88 13.70 17.58
N ASN A 63 20.30 14.97 17.50
CA ASN A 63 21.65 15.45 17.81
C ASN A 63 22.77 14.89 16.91
N TYR A 64 22.47 14.44 15.68
CA TYR A 64 23.52 14.07 14.71
C TYR A 64 24.25 15.31 14.16
N ILE A 65 23.56 16.43 14.15
CA ILE A 65 24.09 17.77 13.90
C ILE A 65 23.48 18.73 14.92
N ASN A 66 24.18 19.82 15.28
CA ASN A 66 23.58 20.82 16.15
C ASN A 66 22.59 21.71 15.35
N HIS A 67 21.63 22.32 16.07
CA HIS A 67 20.59 23.17 15.48
C HIS A 67 21.16 24.33 14.66
N GLU A 68 22.19 25.02 15.14
CA GLU A 68 22.80 26.16 14.42
C GLU A 68 23.34 25.74 13.05
N ASN A 69 24.05 24.61 12.99
CA ASN A 69 24.59 24.10 11.74
C ASN A 69 23.47 23.59 10.82
N TYR A 70 22.42 22.97 11.35
CA TYR A 70 21.25 22.61 10.55
C TYR A 70 20.60 23.85 9.90
N MET A 71 20.43 24.93 10.65
CA MET A 71 19.81 26.16 10.16
C MET A 71 20.68 26.93 9.17
N LYS A 72 22.02 26.75 9.17
CA LYS A 72 22.92 27.34 8.16
C LYS A 72 22.57 26.92 6.73
N GLN A 73 21.86 25.80 6.53
CA GLN A 73 21.36 25.38 5.22
C GLN A 73 20.43 26.41 4.57
N LEU A 74 19.79 27.31 5.34
CA LEU A 74 19.07 28.47 4.78
C LEU A 74 19.92 29.25 3.76
N ASN A 75 21.24 29.36 4.00
CA ASN A 75 22.18 30.07 3.13
C ASN A 75 22.44 29.36 1.79
N GLY A 76 22.07 28.09 1.66
CA GLY A 76 22.24 27.30 0.43
C GLY A 76 20.95 26.96 -0.30
N PHE A 77 19.79 27.17 0.32
CA PHE A 77 18.49 26.88 -0.30
C PHE A 77 18.15 27.98 -1.32
N SER A 78 18.44 27.74 -2.60
CA SER A 78 18.37 28.77 -3.66
C SER A 78 17.06 28.77 -4.45
N ALA A 79 16.41 27.60 -4.60
CA ALA A 79 15.29 27.42 -5.54
C ALA A 79 15.55 28.05 -6.93
N SER A 80 16.81 28.02 -7.40
CA SER A 80 17.25 28.74 -8.61
C SER A 80 16.73 28.13 -9.91
N HIS A 81 16.43 26.83 -9.91
CA HIS A 81 15.87 26.07 -11.01
C HIS A 81 14.43 25.59 -10.71
N TYR A 82 13.82 26.11 -9.65
CA TYR A 82 12.45 25.79 -9.27
C TYR A 82 11.46 26.33 -10.32
N ASN A 83 10.74 25.40 -10.96
CA ASN A 83 9.70 25.68 -11.93
C ASN A 83 8.41 24.91 -11.55
N PRO A 84 7.40 25.58 -10.96
CA PRO A 84 6.17 24.91 -10.53
C PRO A 84 5.39 24.27 -11.70
N GLN A 85 5.47 24.85 -12.90
CA GLN A 85 4.82 24.29 -14.09
C GLN A 85 5.40 22.91 -14.44
N ASP A 86 6.72 22.75 -14.36
CA ASP A 86 7.36 21.47 -14.65
C ASP A 86 7.02 20.42 -13.59
N TRP A 87 6.99 20.81 -12.32
CA TRP A 87 6.57 19.93 -11.22
C TRP A 87 5.13 19.46 -11.40
N VAL A 88 4.19 20.40 -11.59
CA VAL A 88 2.76 20.09 -11.75
C VAL A 88 2.51 19.25 -13.00
N LYS A 89 3.23 19.54 -14.10
CA LYS A 89 3.17 18.73 -15.32
C LYS A 89 3.63 17.29 -15.04
N LEU A 90 4.75 17.09 -14.36
CA LEU A 90 5.24 15.75 -14.02
C LEU A 90 4.25 14.99 -13.12
N ILE A 91 3.68 15.67 -12.11
CA ILE A 91 2.67 15.10 -11.22
C ILE A 91 1.44 14.66 -12.01
N LYS A 92 0.93 15.52 -12.89
CA LYS A 92 -0.23 15.22 -13.74
C LYS A 92 0.04 14.09 -14.71
N ASP A 93 1.20 14.09 -15.35
CA ASP A 93 1.62 13.07 -16.32
C ASP A 93 1.85 11.71 -15.66
N SER A 94 2.16 11.66 -14.36
CA SER A 94 2.21 10.40 -13.60
C SER A 94 0.83 9.75 -13.41
N GLY A 95 -0.25 10.50 -13.65
CA GLY A 95 -1.63 10.09 -13.46
C GLY A 95 -2.19 10.46 -12.07
N ALA A 96 -1.41 11.10 -11.20
CA ALA A 96 -1.92 11.54 -9.91
C ALA A 96 -3.12 12.48 -10.05
N LYS A 97 -4.02 12.46 -9.05
CA LYS A 97 -5.21 13.33 -8.98
C LYS A 97 -5.09 14.43 -7.93
N TYR A 98 -4.06 14.35 -7.09
CA TYR A 98 -3.78 15.30 -6.04
C TYR A 98 -2.28 15.33 -5.74
N ALA A 99 -1.84 16.39 -5.06
CA ALA A 99 -0.50 16.46 -4.50
C ALA A 99 -0.57 17.01 -3.07
N VAL A 100 0.36 16.57 -2.22
CA VAL A 100 0.55 17.05 -0.85
C VAL A 100 1.98 17.57 -0.76
N ILE A 101 2.17 18.84 -0.38
CA ILE A 101 3.50 19.44 -0.23
C ILE A 101 3.74 19.87 1.21
N THR A 102 4.95 19.63 1.72
CA THR A 102 5.41 20.14 3.03
C THR A 102 5.36 21.66 3.05
N THR A 103 4.34 22.25 3.66
CA THR A 103 4.30 23.71 3.84
C THR A 103 5.34 24.15 4.87
N LYS A 104 5.50 23.33 5.91
CA LYS A 104 6.47 23.45 7.00
C LYS A 104 6.69 22.04 7.58
N HIS A 105 7.95 21.64 7.77
CA HIS A 105 8.30 20.41 8.49
C HIS A 105 8.60 20.70 9.97
N HIS A 106 9.04 19.70 10.75
CA HIS A 106 9.32 19.86 12.18
C HIS A 106 10.43 20.90 12.48
N ASP A 107 11.27 21.25 11.52
CA ASP A 107 12.29 22.31 11.65
C ASP A 107 11.71 23.72 11.70
N GLY A 108 10.43 23.89 11.37
CA GLY A 108 9.74 25.18 11.47
C GLY A 108 9.92 26.11 10.28
N VAL A 109 10.62 25.72 9.22
CA VAL A 109 10.86 26.60 8.06
C VAL A 109 9.68 26.54 7.10
N SER A 110 8.96 27.65 6.96
CA SER A 110 7.80 27.78 6.08
C SER A 110 8.19 28.05 4.63
N LEU A 111 7.60 27.30 3.70
CA LEU A 111 7.72 27.49 2.24
C LEU A 111 6.91 28.69 1.70
N TRP A 112 5.98 29.22 2.50
CA TRP A 112 5.26 30.46 2.21
C TRP A 112 5.72 31.60 3.12
N ASP A 113 5.39 32.84 2.76
CA ASP A 113 5.75 34.04 3.52
C ASP A 113 4.82 34.27 4.72
N SER A 114 4.86 33.37 5.71
CA SER A 114 4.05 33.47 6.92
C SER A 114 4.28 34.79 7.68
N LYS A 115 3.19 35.32 8.26
CA LYS A 115 3.19 36.55 9.06
C LYS A 115 3.06 36.26 10.56
N ALA A 116 2.95 35.00 10.94
CA ALA A 116 2.96 34.58 12.33
C ALA A 116 4.24 35.05 13.04
N GLU A 117 4.11 35.39 14.33
CA GLU A 117 5.20 35.93 15.13
C GLU A 117 6.40 34.97 15.12
N LYS A 118 7.61 35.47 14.83
CA LYS A 118 8.88 34.71 14.81
C LYS A 118 8.92 33.53 13.82
N ALA A 119 8.03 33.49 12.83
CA ALA A 119 8.12 32.52 11.75
C ALA A 119 9.44 32.65 10.98
N ILE A 120 10.07 31.51 10.69
CA ILE A 120 11.23 31.42 9.80
C ILE A 120 10.69 31.03 8.43
N THR A 121 10.97 31.82 7.40
CA THR A 121 10.41 31.59 6.05
C THR A 121 11.51 31.54 5.00
N ILE A 122 11.29 30.76 3.94
CA ILE A 122 12.16 30.77 2.76
C ILE A 122 12.28 32.19 2.18
N SER A 123 11.18 32.94 2.14
CA SER A 123 11.14 34.30 1.57
C SER A 123 12.02 35.32 2.29
N LYS A 124 12.22 35.18 3.61
CA LYS A 124 12.95 36.17 4.43
C LYS A 124 14.32 35.71 4.86
N ASN A 125 14.51 34.40 5.04
CA ASN A 125 15.65 33.85 5.75
C ASN A 125 16.57 33.00 4.87
N SER A 126 16.15 32.58 3.68
CA SER A 126 16.95 31.72 2.81
C SER A 126 17.59 32.47 1.63
N LEU A 127 18.53 31.83 0.95
CA LEU A 127 19.14 32.33 -0.28
C LEU A 127 18.11 32.56 -1.41
N ALA A 128 17.02 31.81 -1.44
CA ALA A 128 15.98 31.94 -2.46
C ALA A 128 15.23 33.28 -2.39
N GLN A 129 15.07 33.84 -1.18
CA GLN A 129 14.39 35.13 -0.90
C GLN A 129 13.03 35.31 -1.62
N LYS A 130 12.30 34.22 -1.84
CA LYS A 130 10.99 34.22 -2.52
C LYS A 130 10.03 33.20 -1.92
N ASP A 131 8.73 33.46 -2.06
CA ASP A 131 7.67 32.49 -1.80
C ASP A 131 7.72 31.39 -2.86
N VAL A 132 7.76 30.13 -2.42
CA VAL A 132 7.80 28.96 -3.29
C VAL A 132 6.55 28.07 -3.17
N LEU A 133 5.68 28.30 -2.18
CA LEU A 133 4.43 27.55 -2.04
C LEU A 133 3.32 28.13 -2.91
N THR A 134 3.16 29.46 -2.92
CA THR A 134 2.07 30.13 -3.64
C THR A 134 2.08 29.83 -5.15
N PRO A 135 3.24 29.89 -5.85
CA PRO A 135 3.31 29.53 -7.26
C PRO A 135 2.93 28.07 -7.53
N PHE A 136 3.38 27.13 -6.68
CA PHE A 136 3.04 25.71 -6.80
C PHE A 136 1.54 25.48 -6.65
N VAL A 137 0.92 25.97 -5.57
CA VAL A 137 -0.51 25.77 -5.32
C VAL A 137 -1.36 26.40 -6.42
N SER A 138 -0.96 27.58 -6.91
CA SER A 138 -1.65 28.24 -8.02
C SER A 138 -1.62 27.38 -9.29
N GLU A 139 -0.48 26.80 -9.62
CA GLU A 139 -0.32 25.95 -10.80
C GLU A 139 -1.03 24.59 -10.64
N LEU A 140 -0.98 24.01 -9.44
CA LEU A 140 -1.70 22.78 -9.11
C LEU A 140 -3.21 22.95 -9.34
N LYS A 141 -3.79 24.04 -8.84
CA LYS A 141 -5.21 24.38 -9.05
C LYS A 141 -5.55 24.61 -10.52
N LYS A 142 -4.72 25.37 -11.26
CA LYS A 142 -4.92 25.58 -12.71
C LYS A 142 -4.94 24.27 -13.49
N SER A 143 -4.17 23.27 -13.06
CA SER A 143 -4.09 21.97 -13.72
C SER A 143 -5.31 21.07 -13.49
N GLY A 144 -6.17 21.42 -12.52
CA GLY A 144 -7.34 20.65 -12.08
C GLY A 144 -7.02 19.58 -11.02
N LEU A 145 -5.80 19.56 -10.49
CA LEU A 145 -5.41 18.65 -9.41
C LEU A 145 -5.93 19.15 -8.06
N LYS A 146 -6.29 18.20 -7.19
CA LYS A 146 -6.71 18.49 -5.82
C LYS A 146 -5.51 18.95 -4.99
N THR A 147 -5.73 19.96 -4.16
CA THR A 147 -4.67 20.65 -3.40
C THR A 147 -4.58 20.09 -1.99
N GLY A 148 -3.48 19.40 -1.71
CA GLY A 148 -3.10 18.95 -0.38
C GLY A 148 -1.93 19.76 0.18
N LEU A 149 -1.99 20.06 1.47
CA LEU A 149 -0.92 20.73 2.21
C LEU A 149 -0.52 19.87 3.40
N TYR A 150 0.77 19.58 3.55
CA TYR A 150 1.29 18.99 4.77
C TYR A 150 1.64 20.07 5.79
N TYR A 151 1.36 19.81 7.06
CA TYR A 151 1.67 20.71 8.16
C TYR A 151 2.15 19.96 9.39
N SER A 152 3.39 20.22 9.80
CA SER A 152 3.92 19.77 11.09
C SER A 152 3.33 20.55 12.25
N LEU A 153 2.69 19.86 13.20
CA LEU A 153 2.26 20.44 14.48
C LEU A 153 3.47 20.86 15.34
N PRO A 154 4.51 20.01 15.52
CA PRO A 154 5.75 20.43 16.14
C PRO A 154 6.47 21.52 15.35
N ASP A 155 7.21 22.33 16.08
CA ASP A 155 8.15 23.29 15.52
C ASP A 155 9.36 23.37 16.44
N TRP A 156 10.31 22.45 16.23
CA TRP A 156 11.47 22.28 17.08
C TRP A 156 12.45 23.45 17.01
N SER A 157 12.26 24.42 16.12
CA SER A 157 13.04 25.67 16.08
C SER A 157 12.33 26.83 16.78
N HIS A 158 11.00 26.76 16.94
CA HIS A 158 10.24 27.90 17.45
C HIS A 158 10.48 28.12 18.95
N PRO A 159 10.79 29.35 19.38
CA PRO A 159 11.09 29.60 20.79
C PRO A 159 9.87 29.43 21.70
N TYR A 160 8.64 29.46 21.19
CA TYR A 160 7.46 29.14 22.00
C TYR A 160 7.16 27.64 22.12
N TYR A 161 7.85 26.76 21.39
CA TYR A 161 7.63 25.32 21.51
C TYR A 161 8.40 24.73 22.69
N ASP A 162 7.85 23.76 23.41
CA ASP A 162 8.47 23.18 24.61
C ASP A 162 9.62 22.24 24.24
N ASN A 163 9.47 21.37 23.24
CA ASN A 163 10.51 20.43 22.82
C ASN A 163 11.54 21.10 21.90
N ASN A 164 12.84 20.86 22.15
CA ASN A 164 13.94 21.41 21.35
C ASN A 164 14.70 20.33 20.58
N THR A 165 15.02 19.23 21.25
CA THR A 165 15.67 18.04 20.69
C THR A 165 15.12 16.83 21.44
N LYS A 166 15.36 15.62 20.96
CA LYS A 166 14.94 14.37 21.61
C LYS A 166 15.27 14.31 23.11
N THR A 167 16.40 14.88 23.52
CA THR A 167 16.91 14.81 24.89
C THR A 167 16.73 16.09 25.70
N LYS A 168 16.11 17.14 25.13
CA LYS A 168 16.04 18.46 25.76
C LYS A 168 14.70 19.15 25.49
N LYS A 169 13.99 19.45 26.58
CA LYS A 169 12.91 20.43 26.61
C LYS A 169 13.44 21.83 26.96
N ARG A 170 12.78 22.86 26.45
CA ARG A 170 12.98 24.27 26.81
C ARG A 170 12.30 24.62 28.12
N TYR A 171 11.13 24.04 28.37
CA TYR A 171 10.32 24.27 29.58
C TYR A 171 9.26 23.17 29.74
N ASP A 172 8.59 23.13 30.88
CA ASP A 172 7.38 22.33 31.11
C ASP A 172 6.15 23.24 30.93
N ILE A 173 5.19 22.84 30.08
CA ILE A 173 3.97 23.58 29.79
C ILE A 173 3.14 23.90 31.04
N LYS A 174 3.25 23.10 32.11
CA LYS A 174 2.57 23.34 33.40
C LYS A 174 3.14 24.55 34.14
N HIS A 175 4.41 24.87 33.90
CA HIS A 175 5.13 25.96 34.55
C HIS A 175 5.19 27.23 33.68
N ASP A 176 4.98 27.12 32.37
CA ASP A 176 4.92 28.26 31.44
C ASP A 176 3.81 28.10 30.40
N SER A 177 2.57 28.01 30.88
CA SER A 177 1.38 27.85 30.04
C SER A 177 1.13 29.05 29.12
N LYS A 178 1.63 30.24 29.50
CA LYS A 178 1.56 31.44 28.66
C LYS A 178 2.41 31.29 27.40
N ARG A 179 3.65 30.80 27.53
CA ARG A 179 4.51 30.53 26.38
C ARG A 179 3.91 29.47 25.46
N TRP A 180 3.34 28.41 26.02
CA TRP A 180 2.59 27.43 25.23
C TRP A 180 1.39 28.06 24.51
N GLY A 181 0.60 28.89 25.20
CA GLY A 181 -0.51 29.62 24.58
C GLY A 181 -0.07 30.50 23.40
N ASN A 182 1.11 31.12 23.46
CA ASN A 182 1.67 31.85 22.33
C ASN A 182 2.05 30.92 21.16
N PHE A 183 2.49 29.68 21.43
CA PHE A 183 2.73 28.69 20.39
C PHE A 183 1.43 28.23 19.72
N ILE A 184 0.38 28.00 20.51
CA ILE A 184 -0.96 27.70 19.97
C ILE A 184 -1.41 28.83 19.04
N ASN A 185 -1.29 30.09 19.46
CA ASN A 185 -1.64 31.24 18.64
C ASN A 185 -0.79 31.32 17.36
N TYR A 186 0.52 31.02 17.44
CA TYR A 186 1.41 30.98 16.30
C TYR A 186 0.94 29.96 15.25
N TYR A 187 0.80 28.69 15.62
CA TYR A 187 0.48 27.64 14.65
C TYR A 187 -0.96 27.79 14.12
N GLN A 188 -1.92 28.24 14.95
CA GLN A 188 -3.28 28.55 14.49
C GLN A 188 -3.30 29.70 13.48
N SER A 189 -2.45 30.71 13.68
CA SER A 189 -2.29 31.80 12.70
C SER A 189 -1.76 31.27 11.37
N GLN A 190 -0.75 30.39 11.39
CA GLN A 190 -0.22 29.74 10.19
C GLN A 190 -1.29 28.92 9.45
N LEU A 191 -2.08 28.11 10.18
CA LEU A 191 -3.16 27.34 9.57
C LEU A 191 -4.26 28.23 9.00
N ASN A 192 -4.60 29.34 9.65
CA ASN A 192 -5.55 30.32 9.11
C ASN A 192 -5.01 31.00 7.86
N GLU A 193 -3.73 31.38 7.81
CA GLU A 193 -3.08 31.93 6.61
C GLU A 193 -3.17 30.94 5.43
N LEU A 194 -2.73 29.70 5.64
CA LEU A 194 -2.76 28.64 4.62
C LEU A 194 -4.20 28.37 4.15
N SER A 195 -5.14 28.27 5.10
CA SER A 195 -6.54 28.00 4.80
C SER A 195 -7.18 29.17 4.07
N ASP A 196 -6.89 30.41 4.44
CA ASP A 196 -7.47 31.57 3.81
C ASP A 196 -6.93 31.76 2.39
N GLN A 197 -5.62 31.70 2.23
CA GLN A 197 -4.95 31.94 0.96
C GLN A 197 -5.17 30.80 -0.04
N PHE A 198 -5.11 29.54 0.43
CA PHE A 198 -5.07 28.39 -0.47
C PHE A 198 -6.34 27.55 -0.47
N LYS A 199 -7.26 27.68 0.49
CA LYS A 199 -8.51 26.88 0.56
C LYS A 199 -8.26 25.41 0.16
N PRO A 200 -7.33 24.68 0.82
CA PRO A 200 -6.90 23.36 0.38
C PRO A 200 -8.06 22.35 0.42
N ASP A 201 -8.01 21.34 -0.46
CA ASP A 201 -8.92 20.20 -0.44
C ASP A 201 -8.56 19.23 0.69
N LEU A 202 -7.27 19.15 1.04
CA LEU A 202 -6.72 18.24 2.05
C LEU A 202 -5.65 18.93 2.92
N LEU A 203 -5.70 18.72 4.23
CA LEU A 203 -4.59 19.01 5.15
C LEU A 203 -4.07 17.71 5.76
N TRP A 204 -2.77 17.51 5.63
CA TRP A 204 -2.04 16.34 6.11
C TRP A 204 -1.20 16.76 7.32
N PHE A 205 -1.70 16.52 8.52
CA PHE A 205 -1.01 16.84 9.76
C PHE A 205 0.04 15.79 10.12
N ASP A 206 1.04 16.19 10.88
CA ASP A 206 2.05 15.30 11.42
C ASP A 206 2.57 15.80 12.77
N GLY A 207 3.12 14.89 13.58
CA GLY A 207 3.68 15.22 14.88
C GLY A 207 2.66 15.35 16.01
N ASP A 208 1.47 14.78 15.87
CA ASP A 208 0.44 14.82 16.91
C ASP A 208 0.80 14.02 18.16
N TRP A 209 1.79 13.12 18.08
CA TRP A 209 2.27 12.26 19.17
C TRP A 209 2.96 13.01 20.33
N GLU A 210 3.43 14.25 20.14
CA GLU A 210 4.18 14.97 21.19
C GLU A 210 3.28 15.56 22.29
N HIS A 211 1.98 15.78 22.00
CA HIS A 211 1.02 16.39 22.93
C HIS A 211 -0.39 15.81 22.78
N SER A 212 -1.21 15.99 23.81
CA SER A 212 -2.60 15.55 23.78
C SER A 212 -3.46 16.41 22.84
N SER A 213 -4.63 15.88 22.45
CA SER A 213 -5.64 16.62 21.69
C SER A 213 -6.02 17.95 22.35
N GLU A 214 -6.12 17.97 23.67
CA GLU A 214 -6.46 19.15 24.47
C GLU A 214 -5.33 20.19 24.45
N GLU A 215 -4.10 19.75 24.65
CA GLU A 215 -2.91 20.60 24.59
C GLU A 215 -2.76 21.22 23.20
N TRP A 216 -2.97 20.42 22.15
CA TRP A 216 -3.00 20.89 20.78
C TRP A 216 -4.20 21.75 20.45
N GLN A 217 -5.29 21.73 21.22
CA GLN A 217 -6.59 22.30 20.82
C GLN A 217 -7.10 21.74 19.47
N ALA A 218 -6.88 20.46 19.21
CA ALA A 218 -7.24 19.79 17.95
C ALA A 218 -8.71 20.01 17.51
N PRO A 219 -9.72 19.95 18.41
CA PRO A 219 -11.10 20.28 18.02
C PRO A 219 -11.27 21.71 17.51
N LYS A 220 -10.56 22.67 18.12
CA LYS A 220 -10.64 24.08 17.71
C LYS A 220 -9.96 24.31 16.36
N THR A 221 -8.83 23.66 16.14
CA THR A 221 -8.15 23.62 14.84
C THR A 221 -9.11 23.16 13.76
N LEU A 222 -9.76 22.01 13.96
CA LEU A 222 -10.71 21.46 12.98
C LEU A 222 -11.89 22.42 12.72
N GLU A 223 -12.45 23.02 13.77
CA GLU A 223 -13.51 24.04 13.63
C GLU A 223 -13.06 25.23 12.77
N ASN A 224 -11.84 25.73 13.00
CA ASN A 224 -11.30 26.86 12.26
C ASN A 224 -11.05 26.53 10.78
N LEU A 225 -10.47 25.36 10.48
CA LEU A 225 -10.24 24.90 9.10
C LEU A 225 -11.56 24.80 8.32
N ARG A 226 -12.61 24.27 8.96
CA ARG A 226 -13.94 24.09 8.35
C ARG A 226 -14.66 25.41 8.05
N LYS A 227 -14.28 26.53 8.67
CA LYS A 227 -14.80 27.87 8.30
C LYS A 227 -14.34 28.28 6.91
N TYR A 228 -13.14 27.87 6.51
CA TYR A 228 -12.57 28.21 5.21
C TYR A 228 -12.94 27.21 4.12
N ASN A 229 -12.97 25.92 4.45
CA ASN A 229 -13.46 24.88 3.57
C ASN A 229 -14.24 23.83 4.40
N PRO A 230 -15.58 23.83 4.38
CA PRO A 230 -16.39 22.87 5.14
C PRO A 230 -16.17 21.42 4.70
N ASN A 231 -15.62 21.21 3.51
CA ASN A 231 -15.32 19.89 2.94
C ASN A 231 -13.83 19.52 3.02
N ILE A 232 -13.01 20.22 3.79
CA ILE A 232 -11.58 19.91 3.91
C ILE A 232 -11.34 18.51 4.48
N ILE A 233 -10.54 17.69 3.78
CA ILE A 233 -10.14 16.35 4.23
C ILE A 233 -8.92 16.44 5.15
N ILE A 234 -8.95 15.74 6.28
CA ILE A 234 -7.90 15.71 7.29
C ILE A 234 -7.44 14.27 7.48
N ASN A 235 -6.13 14.03 7.57
CA ASN A 235 -5.61 12.70 7.91
C ASN A 235 -5.81 12.37 9.40
N SER A 236 -5.59 11.11 9.79
CA SER A 236 -5.75 10.65 11.18
C SER A 236 -4.86 11.35 12.22
N ARG A 237 -3.83 12.09 11.80
CA ARG A 237 -2.77 12.65 12.65
C ARG A 237 -3.08 14.06 13.18
N LEU A 238 -4.34 14.30 13.53
CA LEU A 238 -4.78 15.43 14.34
C LEU A 238 -5.41 14.89 15.63
N ASN A 239 -4.65 14.07 16.35
CA ASN A 239 -5.08 13.34 17.55
C ASN A 239 -6.42 12.62 17.33
N THR A 240 -6.52 11.80 16.27
CA THR A 240 -7.72 11.03 15.89
C THR A 240 -8.91 11.81 15.32
N HIS A 241 -8.80 13.12 15.09
CA HIS A 241 -9.85 13.95 14.47
C HIS A 241 -9.83 13.93 12.91
N GLY A 242 -9.38 12.83 12.32
CA GLY A 242 -9.17 12.68 10.87
C GLY A 242 -10.26 11.89 10.15
N ASP A 243 -10.33 12.05 8.83
CA ASP A 243 -11.28 11.38 7.94
C ASP A 243 -10.74 10.06 7.35
N TYR A 244 -9.43 9.80 7.42
CA TYR A 244 -8.80 8.60 6.86
C TYR A 244 -7.53 8.17 7.61
N GLU A 245 -7.18 6.88 7.54
CA GLU A 245 -5.96 6.31 8.14
C GLU A 245 -4.72 6.49 7.25
N THR A 246 -3.55 6.62 7.86
CA THR A 246 -2.26 6.86 7.15
C THR A 246 -1.21 5.80 7.48
N PRO A 247 -1.37 4.54 7.02
CA PRO A 247 -0.25 3.59 7.05
C PRO A 247 0.97 4.20 6.33
N GLU A 248 2.14 4.03 6.92
CA GLU A 248 3.36 4.68 6.45
C GLU A 248 4.46 3.64 6.20
N GLN A 249 5.10 3.69 5.02
CA GLN A 249 6.18 2.83 4.51
C GLN A 249 5.86 1.32 4.39
N GLY A 250 5.13 0.74 5.34
CA GLY A 250 4.74 -0.67 5.32
C GLY A 250 3.47 -0.87 4.48
N ILE A 251 3.57 -1.62 3.39
CA ILE A 251 2.37 -2.08 2.68
C ILE A 251 1.58 -2.97 3.65
N PRO A 252 0.30 -2.66 3.94
CA PRO A 252 -0.50 -3.51 4.81
C PRO A 252 -0.60 -4.94 4.24
N VAL A 253 -0.34 -5.95 5.08
CA VAL A 253 -0.62 -7.37 4.73
C VAL A 253 -2.07 -7.75 5.03
N VAL A 254 -2.76 -6.93 5.82
CA VAL A 254 -4.19 -7.04 6.09
C VAL A 254 -4.81 -5.71 5.66
N THR A 255 -5.97 -5.76 4.98
CA THR A 255 -6.70 -4.56 4.62
C THR A 255 -6.95 -3.70 5.87
N PRO A 256 -6.60 -2.40 5.86
CA PRO A 256 -6.93 -1.49 6.94
C PRO A 256 -8.43 -1.50 7.25
N GLN A 257 -8.77 -1.31 8.53
CA GLN A 257 -10.18 -1.36 8.98
C GLN A 257 -10.95 -0.10 8.61
N SER A 258 -10.27 1.05 8.52
CA SER A 258 -10.89 2.27 8.03
C SER A 258 -11.31 2.13 6.58
N LYS A 259 -12.51 2.62 6.28
CA LYS A 259 -13.03 2.67 4.90
C LYS A 259 -12.11 3.49 3.98
N TYR A 260 -11.57 4.59 4.50
CA TYR A 260 -10.64 5.45 3.79
C TYR A 260 -9.25 5.35 4.42
N TRP A 261 -8.25 5.10 3.60
CA TRP A 261 -6.87 5.06 4.04
C TRP A 261 -5.93 5.36 2.87
N GLU A 262 -4.75 5.84 3.19
CA GLU A 262 -3.72 6.23 2.23
C GLU A 262 -2.36 5.75 2.69
N LEU A 263 -1.68 4.96 1.86
CA LEU A 263 -0.29 4.60 2.08
C LEU A 263 0.61 5.73 1.61
N CYS A 264 1.26 6.43 2.54
CA CYS A 264 2.37 7.31 2.20
C CYS A 264 3.65 6.49 2.06
N TYR A 265 4.35 6.66 0.92
CA TYR A 265 5.38 5.74 0.47
C TYR A 265 6.53 6.45 -0.24
N THR A 266 7.76 6.16 0.17
CA THR A 266 8.98 6.72 -0.45
C THR A 266 9.47 5.90 -1.63
N MET A 267 10.15 6.54 -2.57
CA MET A 267 10.80 5.85 -3.69
C MET A 267 12.10 5.16 -3.28
N ASN A 268 12.91 5.78 -2.43
CA ASN A 268 14.09 5.20 -1.78
C ASN A 268 13.81 5.00 -0.27
N ASP A 269 14.77 5.18 0.62
CA ASP A 269 14.58 5.04 2.08
C ASP A 269 14.41 6.40 2.78
N SER A 270 14.25 7.49 2.02
CA SER A 270 14.21 8.89 2.51
C SER A 270 12.98 9.65 1.99
N TRP A 271 12.41 10.53 2.81
CA TRP A 271 11.37 11.48 2.38
C TRP A 271 12.02 12.71 1.71
N GLY A 272 12.90 13.41 2.44
CA GLY A 272 13.68 14.50 1.86
C GLY A 272 14.76 14.00 0.89
N TYR A 273 15.27 14.92 0.05
CA TYR A 273 16.40 14.62 -0.82
C TYR A 273 17.63 14.17 -0.01
N GLN A 274 18.10 12.94 -0.24
CA GLN A 274 19.37 12.44 0.27
C GLN A 274 20.24 11.91 -0.88
N PRO A 275 21.35 12.57 -1.25
CA PRO A 275 22.12 12.24 -2.46
C PRO A 275 22.78 10.85 -2.40
N PHE A 276 23.04 10.34 -1.19
CA PHE A 276 23.70 9.05 -0.96
C PHE A 276 22.74 7.88 -0.79
N ASP A 277 21.45 8.14 -0.59
CA ASP A 277 20.42 7.11 -0.60
C ASP A 277 20.10 6.71 -2.05
N LYS A 278 20.79 5.66 -2.50
CA LYS A 278 20.63 5.07 -3.84
C LYS A 278 19.71 3.86 -3.85
N ASN A 279 19.04 3.54 -2.75
CA ASN A 279 18.20 2.35 -2.64
C ASN A 279 16.79 2.58 -3.24
N TYR A 280 16.74 3.05 -4.48
CA TYR A 280 15.49 3.28 -5.19
C TYR A 280 14.77 1.98 -5.51
N LYS A 281 13.47 1.97 -5.27
CA LYS A 281 12.53 0.97 -5.79
C LYS A 281 12.41 1.16 -7.30
N THR A 282 12.33 0.06 -8.04
CA THR A 282 12.16 0.13 -9.49
C THR A 282 10.73 0.58 -9.85
N PRO A 283 10.49 1.11 -11.06
CA PRO A 283 9.14 1.42 -11.51
C PRO A 283 8.17 0.23 -11.41
N ASN A 284 8.65 -0.98 -11.70
CA ASN A 284 7.91 -2.23 -11.54
C ASN A 284 7.42 -2.43 -10.09
N MET A 285 8.30 -2.25 -9.11
CA MET A 285 7.95 -2.36 -7.69
C MET A 285 6.89 -1.34 -7.29
N ILE A 286 7.00 -0.10 -7.77
CA ILE A 286 6.01 0.96 -7.49
C ILE A 286 4.64 0.62 -8.08
N VAL A 287 4.56 0.16 -9.32
CA VAL A 287 3.29 -0.25 -9.95
C VAL A 287 2.66 -1.44 -9.22
N ARG A 288 3.46 -2.42 -8.81
CA ARG A 288 3.00 -3.58 -8.02
C ARG A 288 2.49 -3.19 -6.64
N THR A 289 3.18 -2.29 -5.95
CA THR A 289 2.72 -1.69 -4.70
C THR A 289 1.40 -0.94 -4.91
N PHE A 290 1.25 -0.21 -6.02
CA PHE A 290 0.01 0.46 -6.32
C PHE A 290 -1.15 -0.54 -6.55
N ALA A 291 -0.91 -1.65 -7.24
CA ALA A 291 -1.88 -2.72 -7.40
C ALA A 291 -2.31 -3.36 -6.06
N ASP A 292 -1.39 -3.49 -5.09
CA ASP A 292 -1.73 -3.92 -3.72
C ASP A 292 -2.70 -2.95 -3.05
N VAL A 293 -2.37 -1.66 -3.11
CA VAL A 293 -3.17 -0.59 -2.52
C VAL A 293 -4.57 -0.54 -3.12
N LEU A 294 -4.67 -0.62 -4.46
CA LEU A 294 -5.94 -0.71 -5.18
C LEU A 294 -6.74 -1.94 -4.76
N SER A 295 -6.08 -3.09 -4.59
CA SER A 295 -6.74 -4.33 -4.20
C SER A 295 -7.35 -4.28 -2.80
N MET A 296 -6.75 -3.48 -1.93
CA MET A 296 -7.23 -3.22 -0.58
C MET A 296 -8.12 -1.96 -0.50
N GLY A 297 -8.41 -1.32 -1.63
CA GLY A 297 -9.34 -0.19 -1.75
C GLY A 297 -8.78 1.18 -1.34
N GLY A 298 -7.49 1.30 -1.05
CA GLY A 298 -6.86 2.53 -0.55
C GLY A 298 -6.33 3.46 -1.64
N ASN A 299 -5.66 4.51 -1.17
CA ASN A 299 -4.89 5.44 -1.99
C ASN A 299 -3.38 5.27 -1.77
N LEU A 300 -2.59 5.52 -2.81
CA LEU A 300 -1.13 5.61 -2.72
C LEU A 300 -0.74 7.09 -2.81
N LEU A 301 -0.01 7.56 -1.81
CA LEU A 301 0.64 8.87 -1.80
C LEU A 301 2.15 8.65 -1.95
N LEU A 302 2.63 8.74 -3.19
CA LEU A 302 4.02 8.45 -3.54
C LEU A 302 4.88 9.70 -3.43
N ASP A 303 5.96 9.62 -2.66
CA ASP A 303 6.80 10.76 -2.33
C ASP A 303 7.90 11.07 -3.37
N ILE A 304 8.18 12.36 -3.52
CA ILE A 304 9.38 12.90 -4.15
C ILE A 304 10.10 13.86 -3.19
N GLY A 305 11.43 13.85 -3.26
CA GLY A 305 12.31 14.75 -2.54
C GLY A 305 13.13 15.61 -3.50
N PRO A 306 12.68 16.82 -3.87
CA PRO A 306 13.40 17.72 -4.75
C PRO A 306 14.69 18.27 -4.10
N LYS A 307 15.66 18.65 -4.95
CA LYS A 307 16.91 19.28 -4.51
C LYS A 307 16.68 20.72 -4.09
N SER A 308 17.63 21.31 -3.36
CA SER A 308 17.55 22.69 -2.87
C SER A 308 17.41 23.77 -3.96
N ASP A 309 17.88 23.48 -5.18
CA ASP A 309 17.72 24.36 -6.33
C ASP A 309 16.33 24.24 -7.00
N GLY A 310 15.50 23.28 -6.59
CA GLY A 310 14.17 23.02 -7.14
C GLY A 310 14.14 22.00 -8.28
N THR A 311 15.26 21.38 -8.66
CA THR A 311 15.24 20.25 -9.60
C THR A 311 14.84 18.94 -8.91
N ILE A 312 14.14 18.07 -9.63
CA ILE A 312 13.78 16.73 -9.13
C ILE A 312 14.86 15.73 -9.58
N PRO A 313 15.36 14.84 -8.70
CA PRO A 313 16.29 13.78 -9.08
C PRO A 313 15.81 12.95 -10.28
N SER A 314 16.74 12.56 -11.16
CA SER A 314 16.44 11.82 -12.40
C SER A 314 15.72 10.50 -12.14
N GLU A 315 16.09 9.80 -11.08
CA GLU A 315 15.54 8.52 -10.65
C GLU A 315 14.05 8.68 -10.29
N GLN A 316 13.70 9.76 -9.58
CA GLN A 316 12.31 10.09 -9.23
C GLN A 316 11.49 10.46 -10.48
N ILE A 317 12.08 11.22 -11.42
CA ILE A 317 11.45 11.55 -12.71
C ILE A 317 11.17 10.28 -13.53
N GLU A 318 12.13 9.36 -13.59
CA GLU A 318 11.97 8.09 -14.32
C GLU A 318 10.84 7.24 -13.74
N ILE A 319 10.77 7.12 -12.41
CA ILE A 319 9.70 6.40 -11.72
C ILE A 319 8.34 7.02 -12.04
N LEU A 320 8.20 8.35 -11.93
CA LEU A 320 6.91 9.02 -12.22
C LEU A 320 6.51 8.92 -13.69
N LYS A 321 7.45 8.96 -14.63
CA LYS A 321 7.16 8.77 -16.06
C LYS A 321 6.70 7.35 -16.36
N ASN A 322 7.34 6.34 -15.77
CA ASN A 322 6.92 4.95 -15.94
C ASN A 322 5.58 4.66 -15.25
N LEU A 323 5.32 5.27 -14.09
CA LEU A 323 4.00 5.25 -13.47
C LEU A 323 2.97 5.88 -14.41
N GLY A 324 3.27 7.05 -14.99
CA GLY A 324 2.44 7.73 -15.99
C GLY A 324 2.11 6.89 -17.22
N ARG A 325 3.09 6.16 -17.75
CA ARG A 325 2.89 5.18 -18.84
C ARG A 325 1.84 4.14 -18.45
N TRP A 326 1.95 3.57 -17.25
CA TRP A 326 1.05 2.53 -16.80
C TRP A 326 -0.35 3.07 -16.42
N THR A 327 -0.42 4.20 -15.71
CA THR A 327 -1.70 4.81 -15.27
C THR A 327 -2.52 5.33 -16.45
N SER A 328 -1.87 5.92 -17.45
CA SER A 328 -2.54 6.41 -18.67
C SER A 328 -3.24 5.28 -19.44
N LYS A 329 -2.59 4.12 -19.53
CA LYS A 329 -3.13 2.91 -20.17
C LYS A 329 -4.29 2.31 -19.37
N ASN A 330 -4.17 2.26 -18.03
CA ASN A 330 -5.04 1.48 -17.15
C ASN A 330 -6.04 2.31 -16.33
N LYS A 331 -6.30 3.56 -16.73
CA LYS A 331 -7.11 4.54 -15.95
C LYS A 331 -8.45 3.99 -15.43
N GLU A 332 -9.15 3.17 -16.22
CA GLU A 332 -10.47 2.61 -15.85
C GLU A 332 -10.39 1.57 -14.73
N ALA A 333 -9.25 0.88 -14.62
CA ALA A 333 -8.98 -0.05 -13.52
C ALA A 333 -8.41 0.64 -12.29
N ILE A 334 -8.10 1.94 -12.35
CA ILE A 334 -7.49 2.66 -11.23
C ILE A 334 -8.55 3.54 -10.59
N TYR A 335 -8.99 4.58 -11.29
CA TYR A 335 -9.79 5.65 -10.70
C TYR A 335 -11.24 5.22 -10.51
N GLY A 336 -11.81 5.57 -9.35
CA GLY A 336 -13.17 5.17 -8.99
C GLY A 336 -13.36 3.68 -8.69
N THR A 337 -12.27 2.92 -8.55
CA THR A 337 -12.38 1.51 -8.16
C THR A 337 -12.58 1.32 -6.66
N THR A 338 -13.04 0.14 -6.29
CA THR A 338 -13.25 -0.30 -4.91
C THR A 338 -12.46 -1.58 -4.66
N LYS A 339 -12.39 -1.98 -3.38
CA LYS A 339 -11.69 -3.18 -2.93
C LYS A 339 -12.02 -4.39 -3.82
N GLY A 340 -11.01 -5.17 -4.15
CA GLY A 340 -11.13 -6.36 -4.96
C GLY A 340 -11.70 -7.57 -4.24
N LEU A 341 -11.46 -8.72 -4.88
CA LEU A 341 -11.94 -10.01 -4.40
C LEU A 341 -11.17 -10.47 -3.16
N PRO A 342 -11.83 -11.24 -2.28
CA PRO A 342 -11.13 -12.01 -1.26
C PRO A 342 -10.16 -13.03 -1.87
N PHE A 343 -9.10 -13.35 -1.13
CA PHE A 343 -8.01 -14.21 -1.59
C PHE A 343 -8.42 -15.67 -1.79
N GLU A 344 -9.45 -16.12 -1.09
CA GLU A 344 -10.08 -17.42 -1.30
C GLU A 344 -10.79 -17.52 -2.66
N ASN A 345 -11.26 -16.40 -3.22
CA ASN A 345 -11.87 -16.36 -4.55
C ASN A 345 -10.82 -16.18 -5.65
N TYR A 346 -9.75 -15.43 -5.38
CA TYR A 346 -8.69 -15.18 -6.37
C TYR A 346 -7.33 -15.02 -5.68
N LYS A 347 -6.37 -15.87 -6.05
CA LYS A 347 -5.00 -15.90 -5.49
C LYS A 347 -4.09 -14.78 -6.01
N GLY A 348 -4.67 -13.62 -6.34
CA GLY A 348 -3.97 -12.48 -6.91
C GLY A 348 -4.62 -11.16 -6.52
N LYS A 349 -4.18 -10.08 -7.17
CA LYS A 349 -4.58 -8.70 -6.89
C LYS A 349 -5.72 -8.29 -7.81
N SER A 350 -6.79 -7.69 -7.29
CA SER A 350 -7.95 -7.31 -8.10
C SER A 350 -8.65 -6.05 -7.57
N ALA A 351 -9.48 -5.40 -8.36
CA ALA A 351 -10.35 -4.31 -7.92
C ALA A 351 -11.70 -4.38 -8.63
N LEU A 352 -12.73 -3.76 -8.05
CA LEU A 352 -14.07 -3.69 -8.64
C LEU A 352 -14.35 -2.25 -9.12
N SER A 353 -15.10 -2.09 -10.22
CA SER A 353 -15.68 -0.79 -10.56
C SER A 353 -16.64 -0.31 -9.46
N LYS A 354 -16.93 1.00 -9.42
CA LYS A 354 -17.81 1.61 -8.42
C LYS A 354 -19.21 0.98 -8.37
N ASP A 355 -19.75 0.59 -9.53
CA ASP A 355 -21.04 -0.10 -9.65
C ASP A 355 -20.95 -1.63 -9.39
N GLY A 356 -19.74 -2.17 -9.27
CA GLY A 356 -19.44 -3.58 -9.06
C GLY A 356 -19.73 -4.47 -10.27
N LYS A 357 -19.87 -3.90 -11.47
CA LYS A 357 -20.13 -4.65 -12.71
C LYS A 357 -18.86 -5.04 -13.47
N LYS A 358 -17.72 -4.42 -13.17
CA LYS A 358 -16.42 -4.78 -13.74
C LYS A 358 -15.49 -5.28 -12.65
N LEU A 359 -14.77 -6.33 -12.98
CA LEU A 359 -13.67 -6.86 -12.20
C LEU A 359 -12.36 -6.65 -12.95
N PHE A 360 -11.43 -5.97 -12.30
CA PHE A 360 -10.08 -5.75 -12.80
C PHE A 360 -9.12 -6.70 -12.10
N LEU A 361 -8.32 -7.46 -12.85
CA LEU A 361 -7.29 -8.36 -12.31
C LEU A 361 -5.91 -7.79 -12.66
N TYR A 362 -5.04 -7.68 -11.67
CA TYR A 362 -3.68 -7.16 -11.81
C TYR A 362 -2.70 -8.34 -11.78
N LEU A 363 -2.12 -8.65 -12.94
CA LEU A 363 -1.16 -9.74 -13.08
C LEU A 363 0.27 -9.24 -13.00
N GLU A 364 1.04 -9.86 -12.11
CA GLU A 364 2.46 -9.60 -11.91
C GLU A 364 3.34 -10.62 -12.67
N GLU A 365 2.69 -11.49 -13.45
CA GLU A 365 3.29 -12.60 -14.13
C GLU A 365 2.62 -12.85 -15.49
N ALA A 366 3.43 -13.26 -16.46
CA ALA A 366 2.96 -13.83 -17.71
C ALA A 366 2.63 -15.31 -17.50
N LYS A 367 1.36 -15.69 -17.66
CA LYS A 367 0.88 -17.05 -17.42
C LYS A 367 -0.24 -17.46 -18.37
N ASP A 368 -0.53 -18.75 -18.45
CA ASP A 368 -1.43 -19.30 -19.47
C ASP A 368 -2.91 -19.17 -19.11
N PHE A 369 -3.22 -19.03 -17.82
CA PHE A 369 -4.61 -18.95 -17.35
C PHE A 369 -4.73 -18.27 -15.99
N ILE A 370 -5.97 -17.92 -15.62
CA ILE A 370 -6.37 -17.50 -14.28
C ILE A 370 -7.58 -18.32 -13.85
N LYS A 371 -7.63 -18.66 -12.56
CA LYS A 371 -8.81 -19.24 -11.90
C LYS A 371 -9.42 -18.22 -10.93
N ILE A 372 -10.74 -18.08 -10.98
CA ILE A 372 -11.54 -17.33 -10.00
C ILE A 372 -12.63 -18.25 -9.48
N ASP A 373 -12.71 -18.45 -8.18
CA ASP A 373 -13.60 -19.43 -7.56
C ASP A 373 -14.88 -18.79 -7.02
N GLY A 374 -16.01 -19.50 -7.18
CA GLY A 374 -17.28 -19.21 -6.51
C GLY A 374 -18.04 -17.97 -7.03
N LEU A 375 -17.94 -17.64 -8.32
CA LEU A 375 -18.76 -16.59 -8.94
C LEU A 375 -20.20 -17.09 -9.19
N ASN A 376 -21.21 -16.32 -8.79
CA ASN A 376 -22.61 -16.65 -9.11
C ASN A 376 -23.03 -16.20 -10.52
N SER A 377 -22.28 -15.26 -11.12
CA SER A 377 -22.52 -14.75 -12.46
C SER A 377 -21.28 -14.98 -13.33
N ILE A 378 -21.51 -15.20 -14.62
CA ILE A 378 -20.45 -15.36 -15.62
C ILE A 378 -20.25 -14.00 -16.30
N PRO A 379 -19.01 -13.56 -16.56
CA PRO A 379 -18.77 -12.32 -17.30
C PRO A 379 -19.34 -12.42 -18.72
N GLN A 380 -19.85 -11.31 -19.23
CA GLN A 380 -20.26 -11.17 -20.63
C GLN A 380 -19.05 -11.03 -21.55
N SER A 381 -17.98 -10.39 -21.07
CA SER A 381 -16.76 -10.21 -21.85
C SER A 381 -15.51 -10.17 -20.97
N ALA A 382 -14.37 -10.43 -21.60
CA ALA A 382 -13.05 -10.33 -21.01
C ALA A 382 -12.11 -9.65 -22.01
N LYS A 383 -11.27 -8.72 -21.54
CA LYS A 383 -10.29 -8.03 -22.39
C LYS A 383 -9.04 -7.66 -21.61
N ILE A 384 -7.94 -7.44 -22.32
CA ILE A 384 -6.73 -6.84 -21.77
C ILE A 384 -6.84 -5.32 -21.93
N ILE A 385 -6.72 -4.58 -20.85
CA ILE A 385 -6.76 -3.12 -20.95
C ILE A 385 -5.55 -2.63 -21.74
N GLY A 386 -5.81 -1.78 -22.74
CA GLY A 386 -4.80 -1.25 -23.65
C GLY A 386 -4.36 -2.21 -24.76
N ASP A 387 -4.98 -3.38 -24.92
CA ASP A 387 -4.80 -4.26 -26.08
C ASP A 387 -6.17 -4.72 -26.62
N HIS A 388 -6.70 -3.97 -27.58
CA HIS A 388 -8.01 -4.24 -28.19
C HIS A 388 -8.03 -5.48 -29.10
N ASN A 389 -6.85 -6.02 -29.47
CA ASN A 389 -6.75 -7.17 -30.35
C ASN A 389 -6.64 -8.49 -29.58
N ALA A 390 -6.36 -8.43 -28.27
CA ALA A 390 -6.29 -9.61 -27.42
C ALA A 390 -7.67 -10.31 -27.35
N LYS A 391 -7.70 -11.59 -27.76
CA LYS A 391 -8.88 -12.45 -27.62
C LYS A 391 -8.78 -13.25 -26.33
N ILE A 392 -9.58 -12.88 -25.33
CA ILE A 392 -9.65 -13.58 -24.05
C ILE A 392 -10.86 -14.50 -24.03
N ASN A 393 -10.62 -15.80 -23.91
CA ASN A 393 -11.67 -16.79 -23.74
C ASN A 393 -11.76 -17.18 -22.27
N PHE A 394 -12.97 -17.47 -21.80
CA PHE A 394 -13.19 -17.97 -20.44
C PHE A 394 -14.26 -19.05 -20.42
N LYS A 395 -14.22 -19.91 -19.41
CA LYS A 395 -15.20 -20.97 -19.15
C LYS A 395 -15.49 -21.05 -17.67
N ALA A 396 -16.76 -21.12 -17.31
CA ALA A 396 -17.18 -21.38 -15.94
C ALA A 396 -17.64 -22.84 -15.81
N ASP A 397 -17.36 -23.47 -14.67
CA ASP A 397 -17.96 -24.75 -14.31
C ASP A 397 -19.33 -24.58 -13.62
N ASN A 398 -19.95 -25.71 -13.23
CA ASN A 398 -21.25 -25.73 -12.56
C ASN A 398 -21.22 -25.19 -11.12
N TYR A 399 -20.03 -24.92 -10.57
CA TYR A 399 -19.81 -24.40 -9.23
C TYR A 399 -19.48 -22.90 -9.22
N GLY A 400 -19.43 -22.27 -10.40
CA GLY A 400 -19.08 -20.87 -10.54
C GLY A 400 -17.57 -20.61 -10.56
N ASN A 401 -16.75 -21.63 -10.76
CA ASN A 401 -15.31 -21.44 -10.91
C ASN A 401 -14.99 -21.08 -12.37
N LEU A 402 -14.49 -19.87 -12.56
CA LEU A 402 -14.15 -19.30 -13.86
C LEU A 402 -12.67 -19.53 -14.18
N MET A 403 -12.42 -20.14 -15.33
CA MET A 403 -11.09 -20.26 -15.93
C MET A 403 -10.97 -19.28 -17.10
N VAL A 404 -10.01 -18.36 -17.03
CA VAL A 404 -9.70 -17.38 -18.09
C VAL A 404 -8.42 -17.82 -18.80
N ASN A 405 -8.45 -17.99 -20.12
CA ASN A 405 -7.29 -18.38 -20.93
C ASN A 405 -6.50 -17.14 -21.41
N LEU A 406 -5.18 -17.17 -21.21
CA LEU A 406 -4.24 -16.11 -21.50
C LEU A 406 -3.08 -16.54 -22.42
N SER A 407 -3.14 -17.72 -23.04
CA SER A 407 -2.01 -18.28 -23.79
C SER A 407 -1.55 -17.43 -24.99
N ASN A 408 -2.39 -16.51 -25.48
CA ASN A 408 -2.11 -15.64 -26.63
C ASN A 408 -2.20 -14.15 -26.27
N VAL A 409 -1.76 -13.79 -25.06
CA VAL A 409 -1.83 -12.42 -24.54
C VAL A 409 -0.45 -11.76 -24.54
N LYS A 410 -0.41 -10.47 -24.90
CA LYS A 410 0.76 -9.63 -24.67
C LYS A 410 0.72 -9.04 -23.25
N PHE A 411 1.65 -9.48 -22.41
CA PHE A 411 1.78 -8.98 -21.04
C PHE A 411 2.50 -7.63 -21.01
N ASP A 412 2.09 -6.75 -20.09
CA ASP A 412 2.78 -5.52 -19.76
C ASP A 412 4.08 -5.82 -19.01
N GLN A 413 5.08 -4.95 -19.16
CA GLN A 413 6.38 -5.10 -18.48
C GLN A 413 6.28 -4.97 -16.95
N ASP A 414 5.25 -4.29 -16.45
CA ASP A 414 5.08 -4.05 -15.01
C ASP A 414 3.93 -4.87 -14.45
N VAL A 415 2.70 -4.50 -14.77
CA VAL A 415 1.48 -5.23 -14.36
C VAL A 415 0.50 -5.24 -15.51
N THR A 416 0.05 -6.43 -15.90
CA THR A 416 -1.00 -6.59 -16.93
C THR A 416 -2.37 -6.48 -16.28
N VAL A 417 -3.31 -5.76 -16.92
CA VAL A 417 -4.66 -5.59 -16.37
C VAL A 417 -5.68 -6.27 -17.28
N ILE A 418 -6.45 -7.19 -16.71
CA ILE A 418 -7.62 -7.80 -17.36
C ILE A 418 -8.88 -7.15 -16.81
N GLU A 419 -9.80 -6.78 -17.69
CA GLU A 419 -11.17 -6.40 -17.34
C GLU A 419 -12.11 -7.57 -17.67
N LEU A 420 -12.90 -7.99 -16.68
CA LEU A 420 -14.05 -8.86 -16.84
C LEU A 420 -15.31 -8.02 -16.63
N ASP A 421 -16.21 -8.00 -17.61
CA ASP A 421 -17.43 -7.19 -17.61
C ASP A 421 -18.66 -8.06 -17.39
N PHE A 422 -19.56 -7.64 -16.51
CA PHE A 422 -20.74 -8.39 -16.08
C PHE A 422 -22.01 -7.55 -16.29
N ASN A 423 -23.11 -8.22 -16.65
CA ASN A 423 -24.42 -7.55 -16.82
C ASN A 423 -24.91 -6.89 -15.51
N ASP A 424 -24.68 -7.58 -14.41
CA ASP A 424 -25.13 -7.22 -13.07
C ASP A 424 -23.94 -7.14 -12.11
N LYS A 425 -24.18 -6.52 -10.95
CA LYS A 425 -23.19 -6.46 -9.89
C LYS A 425 -22.72 -7.87 -9.54
N ILE A 426 -21.40 -8.06 -9.47
CA ILE A 426 -20.77 -9.34 -9.19
C ILE A 426 -21.20 -9.82 -7.80
N ASN A 427 -21.65 -11.08 -7.73
CA ASN A 427 -22.02 -11.75 -6.48
C ASN A 427 -21.29 -13.08 -6.38
N PHE A 428 -20.94 -13.47 -5.16
CA PHE A 428 -20.22 -14.70 -4.87
C PHE A 428 -21.11 -15.71 -4.15
N SER A 429 -20.83 -16.99 -4.35
CA SER A 429 -21.42 -18.05 -3.55
C SER A 429 -20.97 -17.93 -2.10
N ASN A 430 -21.89 -18.10 -1.16
CA ASN A 430 -21.58 -18.16 0.28
C ASN A 430 -20.69 -19.35 0.64
N THR A 431 -20.53 -20.32 -0.25
CA THR A 431 -19.64 -21.47 -0.09
C THR A 431 -18.91 -21.73 -1.39
N ILE A 432 -17.58 -21.63 -1.37
CA ILE A 432 -16.75 -21.97 -2.50
C ILE A 432 -16.69 -23.51 -2.60
N LYS A 433 -17.24 -24.05 -3.69
CA LYS A 433 -17.13 -25.47 -4.02
C LYS A 433 -16.02 -25.63 -5.04
N LYS A 434 -14.99 -26.38 -4.67
CA LYS A 434 -13.89 -26.75 -5.55
C LYS A 434 -14.06 -28.20 -5.98
N ASP A 435 -13.81 -28.48 -7.26
CA ASP A 435 -13.55 -29.85 -7.68
C ASP A 435 -12.32 -30.36 -6.93
N LYS A 436 -12.47 -31.48 -6.23
CA LYS A 436 -11.37 -32.16 -5.53
C LYS A 436 -11.00 -33.42 -6.31
N PRO A 437 -10.21 -33.30 -7.39
CA PRO A 437 -9.81 -34.47 -8.16
C PRO A 437 -8.97 -35.40 -7.28
N SER A 438 -9.22 -36.70 -7.40
CA SER A 438 -8.32 -37.72 -6.83
C SER A 438 -6.91 -37.58 -7.42
N LEU A 439 -5.90 -38.07 -6.70
CA LEU A 439 -4.53 -38.08 -7.19
C LEU A 439 -4.40 -38.76 -8.57
N VAL A 440 -5.16 -39.83 -8.84
CA VAL A 440 -5.18 -40.48 -10.17
C VAL A 440 -5.67 -39.51 -11.25
N GLN A 441 -6.75 -38.77 -11.00
CA GLN A 441 -7.28 -37.79 -11.97
C GLN A 441 -6.29 -36.63 -12.22
N ILE A 442 -5.61 -36.17 -11.17
CA ILE A 442 -4.52 -35.17 -11.27
C ILE A 442 -3.41 -35.71 -12.17
N LEU A 443 -2.97 -36.96 -11.94
CA LEU A 443 -1.88 -37.59 -12.67
C LEU A 443 -2.24 -37.97 -14.12
N GLU A 444 -3.51 -38.21 -14.44
CA GLU A 444 -3.98 -38.49 -15.80
C GLU A 444 -4.27 -37.22 -16.63
N ASN A 445 -4.24 -36.03 -16.02
CA ASN A 445 -4.48 -34.78 -16.74
C ASN A 445 -3.29 -34.41 -17.65
N HIS A 446 -3.57 -34.20 -18.94
CA HIS A 446 -2.57 -33.88 -19.96
C HIS A 446 -2.04 -32.44 -19.89
N ASN A 447 -2.72 -31.53 -19.19
CA ASN A 447 -2.26 -30.15 -19.01
C ASN A 447 -1.42 -30.01 -17.74
N SER A 448 -0.10 -30.17 -17.86
CA SER A 448 0.84 -30.13 -16.73
C SER A 448 0.76 -28.83 -15.93
N LYS A 449 0.67 -27.66 -16.57
CA LYS A 449 0.53 -26.35 -15.90
C LYS A 449 -0.72 -26.25 -15.02
N LEU A 450 -1.87 -26.73 -15.53
CA LEU A 450 -3.10 -26.78 -14.76
C LEU A 450 -2.97 -27.76 -13.59
N THR A 451 -2.37 -28.92 -13.83
CA THR A 451 -2.15 -29.93 -12.80
C THR A 451 -1.24 -29.43 -11.68
N THR A 452 -0.11 -28.78 -11.99
CA THR A 452 0.79 -28.22 -10.98
C THR A 452 0.14 -27.10 -10.19
N TYR A 453 -0.71 -26.27 -10.84
CA TYR A 453 -1.54 -25.29 -10.14
C TYR A 453 -2.51 -25.94 -9.15
N GLN A 454 -3.22 -27.00 -9.55
CA GLN A 454 -4.15 -27.72 -8.67
C GLN A 454 -3.42 -28.34 -7.47
N ILE A 455 -2.22 -28.90 -7.68
CA ILE A 455 -1.37 -29.40 -6.60
C ILE A 455 -0.99 -28.27 -5.63
N ALA A 456 -0.50 -27.13 -6.16
CA ALA A 456 -0.13 -25.98 -5.34
C ALA A 456 -1.31 -25.42 -4.54
N GLU A 457 -2.50 -25.39 -5.14
CA GLU A 457 -3.74 -24.96 -4.48
C GLU A 457 -4.12 -25.87 -3.30
N GLU A 458 -4.11 -27.19 -3.50
CA GLU A 458 -4.42 -28.15 -2.43
C GLU A 458 -3.40 -28.06 -1.28
N LEU A 459 -2.09 -27.95 -1.59
CA LEU A 459 -1.06 -27.76 -0.58
C LEU A 459 -1.23 -26.45 0.19
N HIS A 460 -1.55 -25.36 -0.52
CA HIS A 460 -1.82 -24.07 0.10
C HIS A 460 -3.01 -24.12 1.06
N ASP A 461 -4.08 -24.81 0.68
CA ASP A 461 -5.26 -24.97 1.52
C ASP A 461 -5.00 -25.93 2.71
N GLY A 462 -3.85 -26.62 2.74
CA GLY A 462 -3.44 -27.56 3.78
C GLY A 462 -3.85 -29.02 3.52
N ASN A 463 -4.36 -29.30 2.33
CA ASN A 463 -4.75 -30.64 1.88
C ASN A 463 -3.56 -31.27 1.14
N ASN A 464 -2.57 -31.77 1.88
CA ASN A 464 -1.44 -32.44 1.24
C ASN A 464 -1.84 -33.82 0.69
N ILE A 465 -2.17 -33.87 -0.60
CA ILE A 465 -2.56 -35.07 -1.34
C ILE A 465 -1.47 -36.15 -1.41
N PHE A 466 -0.23 -35.83 -1.02
CA PHE A 466 0.90 -36.74 -1.10
C PHE A 466 1.20 -37.51 0.20
N ASN A 467 0.67 -37.08 1.35
CA ASN A 467 0.97 -37.69 2.66
C ASN A 467 0.68 -39.20 2.75
N THR A 468 -0.23 -39.72 1.92
CA THR A 468 -0.59 -41.15 1.85
C THR A 468 -0.40 -41.75 0.45
N SER A 469 0.33 -41.04 -0.43
CA SER A 469 0.45 -41.39 -1.85
C SER A 469 1.62 -42.30 -2.20
N GLY A 470 2.60 -42.44 -1.31
CA GLY A 470 3.88 -43.08 -1.61
C GLY A 470 4.93 -42.16 -2.26
N LEU A 471 4.74 -40.83 -2.21
CA LEU A 471 5.81 -39.85 -2.46
C LEU A 471 6.89 -39.98 -1.37
N THR A 472 8.16 -39.90 -1.78
CA THR A 472 9.34 -39.89 -0.91
C THR A 472 9.92 -38.47 -0.84
N SER A 473 10.73 -38.17 0.18
CA SER A 473 11.29 -36.82 0.37
C SER A 473 12.26 -36.40 -0.74
N ASP A 474 12.89 -37.35 -1.43
CA ASP A 474 13.82 -37.11 -2.53
C ASP A 474 13.20 -37.33 -3.92
N GLY A 475 11.93 -37.74 -3.97
CA GLY A 475 11.23 -38.01 -5.23
C GLY A 475 11.72 -39.25 -5.97
N LEU A 476 12.55 -40.09 -5.35
CA LEU A 476 13.03 -41.38 -5.89
C LEU A 476 12.18 -42.54 -5.39
N ASP A 477 12.11 -43.62 -6.17
CA ASP A 477 11.37 -44.85 -5.82
C ASP A 477 9.91 -44.64 -5.37
N MET A 478 9.28 -43.55 -5.86
CA MET A 478 7.92 -43.17 -5.48
C MET A 478 6.90 -44.23 -5.90
N LYS A 479 5.97 -44.56 -5.00
CA LYS A 479 4.88 -45.53 -5.22
C LYS A 479 3.55 -44.85 -5.56
N LEU A 480 3.61 -43.77 -6.34
CA LEU A 480 2.42 -43.05 -6.80
C LEU A 480 1.54 -43.96 -7.68
N PRO A 481 0.20 -43.82 -7.64
CA PRO A 481 -0.69 -44.60 -8.50
C PRO A 481 -0.47 -44.22 -9.96
N LYS A 482 -0.10 -45.21 -10.80
CA LYS A 482 0.15 -45.03 -12.24
C LYS A 482 -0.86 -45.81 -13.07
N SER A 483 -1.24 -45.27 -14.21
CA SER A 483 -2.06 -45.90 -15.24
C SER A 483 -1.43 -45.67 -16.62
N SER A 484 -1.99 -46.29 -17.66
CA SER A 484 -1.56 -46.04 -19.05
C SER A 484 -1.81 -44.59 -19.52
N LYS A 485 -2.59 -43.81 -18.78
CA LYS A 485 -2.90 -42.40 -19.07
C LYS A 485 -2.07 -41.41 -18.26
N THR A 486 -1.21 -41.89 -17.36
CA THR A 486 -0.42 -41.01 -16.50
C THR A 486 0.48 -40.08 -17.31
N ASN A 487 0.37 -38.78 -17.04
CA ASN A 487 1.19 -37.74 -17.64
C ASN A 487 2.62 -37.79 -17.09
N THR A 488 3.58 -38.13 -17.95
CA THR A 488 4.99 -38.26 -17.59
C THR A 488 5.61 -36.91 -17.22
N GLU A 489 5.19 -35.80 -17.83
CA GLU A 489 5.69 -34.46 -17.50
C GLU A 489 5.33 -34.10 -16.05
N THR A 490 4.07 -34.35 -15.66
CA THR A 490 3.60 -34.14 -14.29
C THR A 490 4.38 -35.00 -13.28
N ILE A 491 4.57 -36.29 -13.56
CA ILE A 491 5.32 -37.18 -12.66
C ILE A 491 6.78 -36.73 -12.50
N ASN A 492 7.41 -36.31 -13.60
CA ASN A 492 8.79 -35.80 -13.56
C ASN A 492 8.87 -34.50 -12.76
N TRP A 493 7.89 -33.61 -12.90
CA TRP A 493 7.80 -32.39 -12.10
C TRP A 493 7.61 -32.71 -10.60
N ILE A 494 6.75 -33.67 -10.26
CA ILE A 494 6.54 -34.11 -8.87
C ILE A 494 7.84 -34.69 -8.29
N SER A 495 8.50 -35.58 -9.02
CA SER A 495 9.79 -36.17 -8.59
C SER A 495 10.84 -35.10 -8.35
N LYS A 496 11.03 -34.21 -9.34
CA LYS A 496 11.98 -33.09 -9.27
C LYS A 496 11.73 -32.20 -8.05
N ASN A 497 10.46 -31.94 -7.72
CA ASN A 497 10.08 -30.97 -6.70
C ASN A 497 9.63 -31.60 -5.37
N ALA A 498 9.94 -32.88 -5.14
CA ALA A 498 9.40 -33.66 -4.03
C ALA A 498 9.57 -33.00 -2.66
N GLU A 499 10.70 -32.31 -2.42
CA GLU A 499 10.96 -31.55 -1.19
C GLU A 499 9.83 -30.58 -0.80
N ALA A 500 9.21 -29.91 -1.78
CA ALA A 500 8.16 -28.93 -1.55
C ALA A 500 6.75 -29.54 -1.51
N LEU A 501 6.64 -30.85 -1.72
CA LEU A 501 5.39 -31.60 -1.80
C LEU A 501 5.27 -32.62 -0.66
N PHE A 502 6.40 -33.12 -0.15
CA PHE A 502 6.49 -34.14 0.87
C PHE A 502 6.36 -33.55 2.28
N GLU A 503 5.37 -34.03 3.05
CA GLU A 503 5.12 -33.64 4.43
C GLU A 503 5.05 -32.12 4.68
N THR A 504 4.52 -31.35 3.72
CA THR A 504 4.28 -29.92 3.91
C THR A 504 2.94 -29.63 4.56
N GLU A 505 2.88 -28.50 5.25
CA GLU A 505 1.68 -27.95 5.89
C GLU A 505 1.08 -26.80 5.07
N LYS A 506 -0.07 -26.30 5.56
CA LYS A 506 -0.82 -25.18 5.02
C LYS A 506 0.08 -23.98 4.72
N GLY A 507 -0.20 -23.32 3.60
CA GLY A 507 0.54 -22.16 3.12
C GLY A 507 0.38 -20.89 3.97
N LEU A 508 1.05 -19.85 3.50
CA LEU A 508 0.94 -18.51 4.07
C LEU A 508 -0.49 -17.98 3.97
N PRO A 509 -0.97 -17.22 4.95
CA PRO A 509 -2.26 -16.57 4.86
C PRO A 509 -2.25 -15.42 3.85
N ASN A 510 -3.45 -14.95 3.48
CA ASN A 510 -3.64 -13.81 2.57
C ASN A 510 -2.77 -12.60 2.96
N GLY A 511 -2.23 -11.93 1.94
CA GLY A 511 -1.52 -10.65 2.01
C GLY A 511 -0.01 -10.76 2.14
N HIS A 512 0.52 -11.94 2.45
CA HIS A 512 1.97 -12.16 2.56
C HIS A 512 2.61 -12.47 1.20
N TYR A 513 1.92 -13.20 0.33
CA TYR A 513 2.38 -13.59 -1.01
C TYR A 513 1.19 -13.60 -1.99
N SER A 514 1.40 -13.10 -3.20
CA SER A 514 0.41 -13.14 -4.29
C SER A 514 0.58 -14.44 -5.07
N GLY A 515 -0.02 -15.51 -4.55
CA GLY A 515 0.02 -16.85 -5.14
C GLY A 515 -0.11 -17.94 -4.09
N ASN A 516 0.04 -19.20 -4.52
CA ASN A 516 -0.01 -20.35 -3.61
C ASN A 516 1.33 -20.56 -2.90
N SER A 517 1.28 -21.09 -1.68
CA SER A 517 2.49 -21.39 -0.88
C SER A 517 2.26 -22.61 0.00
N ALA A 518 3.32 -23.21 0.52
CA ALA A 518 3.29 -24.26 1.53
C ALA A 518 4.39 -24.03 2.56
N LEU A 519 4.26 -24.65 3.73
CA LEU A 519 5.29 -24.61 4.77
C LEU A 519 5.89 -26.01 4.97
N SER A 520 7.18 -26.11 5.24
CA SER A 520 7.75 -27.36 5.75
C SER A 520 7.11 -27.74 7.10
N LYS A 521 7.19 -29.02 7.47
CA LYS A 521 6.66 -29.56 8.73
C LYS A 521 7.18 -28.84 9.99
N ASP A 522 8.44 -28.43 9.98
CA ASP A 522 9.07 -27.65 11.06
C ASP A 522 8.78 -26.14 10.96
N LYS A 523 8.08 -25.72 9.91
CA LYS A 523 7.72 -24.33 9.56
C LYS A 523 8.93 -23.42 9.35
N GLN A 524 10.11 -23.97 9.12
CA GLN A 524 11.34 -23.21 8.89
C GLN A 524 11.58 -22.91 7.40
N THR A 525 10.95 -23.64 6.48
CA THR A 525 11.03 -23.37 5.04
C THR A 525 9.67 -22.96 4.49
N ILE A 526 9.65 -21.83 3.78
CA ILE A 526 8.50 -21.39 2.98
C ILE A 526 8.72 -21.84 1.54
N TYR A 527 7.73 -22.52 0.97
CA TYR A 527 7.69 -22.85 -0.46
C TYR A 527 6.72 -21.90 -1.16
N LEU A 528 7.22 -21.10 -2.10
CA LEU A 528 6.40 -20.22 -2.94
C LEU A 528 6.22 -20.86 -4.32
N PHE A 529 4.97 -21.07 -4.72
CA PHE A 529 4.63 -21.62 -6.04
C PHE A 529 4.46 -20.48 -7.03
N VAL A 530 5.47 -20.29 -7.88
CA VAL A 530 5.55 -19.19 -8.85
C VAL A 530 4.94 -19.63 -10.17
N GLU A 531 3.78 -19.07 -10.47
CA GLU A 531 3.07 -19.28 -11.74
C GLU A 531 3.75 -18.50 -12.87
N GLY A 532 4.02 -19.19 -13.98
CA GLY A 532 4.49 -18.55 -15.20
C GLY A 532 5.81 -17.78 -15.05
N THR A 533 5.89 -16.61 -15.69
CA THR A 533 7.09 -15.76 -15.70
C THR A 533 6.79 -14.42 -15.03
N PRO A 534 7.37 -14.14 -13.84
CA PRO A 534 7.23 -12.84 -13.21
C PRO A 534 7.71 -11.69 -14.11
N SER A 535 6.98 -10.56 -14.10
CA SER A 535 7.38 -9.33 -14.79
C SER A 535 8.54 -8.57 -14.10
N GLY A 536 8.88 -8.97 -12.88
CA GLY A 536 9.87 -8.40 -11.97
C GLY A 536 9.96 -9.22 -10.68
N PRO A 537 10.76 -8.80 -9.69
CA PRO A 537 11.03 -9.60 -8.50
C PRO A 537 9.77 -9.87 -7.69
N ILE A 538 9.55 -11.13 -7.30
CA ILE A 538 8.38 -11.49 -6.49
C ILE A 538 8.51 -10.91 -5.08
N ALA A 539 7.39 -10.49 -4.50
CA ALA A 539 7.35 -9.85 -3.19
C ALA A 539 6.82 -10.80 -2.12
N LEU A 540 7.53 -10.86 -0.99
CA LEU A 540 7.12 -11.54 0.23
C LEU A 540 7.11 -10.55 1.38
N LYS A 541 5.97 -10.47 2.09
CA LYS A 541 5.68 -9.40 3.06
C LYS A 541 5.43 -9.98 4.44
N GLY A 542 5.66 -9.18 5.48
CA GLY A 542 5.27 -9.53 6.84
C GLY A 542 6.05 -10.71 7.43
N ILE A 543 7.28 -10.98 6.97
CA ILE A 543 8.14 -12.05 7.49
C ILE A 543 9.10 -11.45 8.50
N LYS A 544 9.00 -11.85 9.78
CA LYS A 544 9.84 -11.30 10.86
C LYS A 544 11.22 -11.97 10.96
N ASN A 545 11.35 -13.14 10.36
CA ASN A 545 12.53 -13.99 10.43
C ASN A 545 13.71 -13.44 9.61
N GLY A 546 14.92 -13.84 10.01
CA GLY A 546 16.08 -13.77 9.13
C GLY A 546 15.98 -14.82 8.02
N ILE A 547 16.47 -14.49 6.83
CA ILE A 547 16.57 -15.44 5.72
C ILE A 547 17.94 -16.09 5.76
N ALA A 548 17.98 -17.40 5.99
CA ALA A 548 19.22 -18.16 5.95
C ALA A 548 19.69 -18.36 4.50
N ARG A 549 18.77 -18.75 3.61
CA ARG A 549 19.05 -18.89 2.17
C ARG A 549 17.78 -19.02 1.33
N ILE A 550 17.86 -18.69 0.04
CA ILE A 550 16.77 -18.89 -0.94
C ILE A 550 17.30 -19.71 -2.12
N ARG A 551 16.50 -20.68 -2.58
CA ARG A 551 16.86 -21.54 -3.72
C ARG A 551 15.66 -21.91 -4.58
N ILE A 552 15.93 -22.31 -5.82
CA ILE A 552 14.96 -22.94 -6.71
C ILE A 552 14.91 -24.45 -6.41
N VAL A 553 13.73 -24.97 -6.07
CA VAL A 553 13.54 -26.39 -5.72
C VAL A 553 13.77 -27.27 -6.96
N GLY A 554 14.37 -28.44 -6.74
CA GLY A 554 14.57 -29.46 -7.77
C GLY A 554 15.71 -29.22 -8.75
N GLU A 555 16.18 -27.98 -8.92
CA GLU A 555 17.48 -27.72 -9.57
C GLU A 555 18.57 -27.25 -8.59
N GLY A 556 18.21 -26.65 -7.45
CA GLY A 556 19.13 -26.31 -6.37
C GLY A 556 19.87 -24.98 -6.53
N SER A 557 19.61 -24.18 -7.58
CA SER A 557 20.24 -22.87 -7.75
C SER A 557 19.93 -21.95 -6.56
N MET A 558 20.99 -21.38 -5.98
CA MET A 558 20.89 -20.34 -4.97
C MET A 558 20.56 -19.00 -5.63
N ILE A 559 19.61 -18.25 -5.08
CA ILE A 559 19.22 -16.93 -5.58
C ILE A 559 19.20 -15.91 -4.45
N ASP A 560 19.53 -14.66 -4.79
CA ASP A 560 19.59 -13.56 -3.84
C ASP A 560 18.24 -12.88 -3.62
N HIS A 561 18.17 -12.06 -2.58
CA HIS A 561 17.03 -11.20 -2.28
C HIS A 561 17.48 -9.82 -1.85
N LYS A 562 16.55 -8.86 -1.91
CA LYS A 562 16.71 -7.52 -1.34
C LYS A 562 15.55 -7.20 -0.42
N ILE A 563 15.80 -6.38 0.59
CA ILE A 563 14.76 -5.92 1.52
C ILE A 563 14.57 -4.42 1.33
N TYR A 564 13.33 -4.00 1.13
CA TYR A 564 12.95 -2.59 1.00
C TYR A 564 11.96 -2.20 2.10
N ASN A 565 11.85 -0.90 2.40
CA ASN A 565 10.96 -0.34 3.42
C ASN A 565 11.17 -0.90 4.84
N LYS A 566 12.38 -1.39 5.14
CA LYS A 566 12.76 -1.78 6.49
C LYS A 566 13.34 -0.58 7.21
N LEU A 567 12.58 0.00 8.12
CA LEU A 567 13.08 1.03 9.02
C LEU A 567 13.92 0.37 10.11
N TYR A 568 15.16 0.84 10.30
CA TYR A 568 16.12 0.19 11.21
C TYR A 568 15.63 0.21 12.68
N TRP A 569 14.82 1.20 13.05
CA TRP A 569 14.28 1.40 14.40
C TRP A 569 12.92 0.74 14.63
N SER A 570 12.29 0.19 13.59
CA SER A 570 10.95 -0.39 13.68
C SER A 570 11.02 -1.91 13.70
N ASP A 571 10.21 -2.57 14.54
CA ASP A 571 10.03 -4.02 14.50
C ASP A 571 9.23 -4.48 13.27
N ARG A 572 8.62 -3.55 12.52
CA ARG A 572 7.92 -3.87 11.27
C ARG A 572 8.92 -4.47 10.27
N PRO A 573 8.62 -5.65 9.68
CA PRO A 573 9.49 -6.24 8.68
C PRO A 573 9.41 -5.46 7.37
N GLY A 574 10.54 -5.41 6.64
CA GLY A 574 10.54 -4.90 5.27
C GLY A 574 9.91 -5.90 4.30
N ILE A 575 9.87 -5.51 3.03
CA ILE A 575 9.39 -6.36 1.94
C ILE A 575 10.59 -7.05 1.32
N ILE A 576 10.55 -8.38 1.28
CA ILE A 576 11.56 -9.21 0.66
C ILE A 576 11.23 -9.33 -0.82
N TYR A 577 12.14 -8.90 -1.68
CA TYR A 577 12.06 -9.02 -3.13
C TYR A 577 13.05 -10.06 -3.62
N ILE A 578 12.55 -11.04 -4.37
CA ILE A 578 13.34 -12.16 -4.89
C ILE A 578 13.29 -12.10 -6.42
N ASP A 579 14.45 -11.89 -7.03
CA ASP A 579 14.56 -11.91 -8.49
C ASP A 579 14.82 -13.35 -8.97
N ILE A 580 13.98 -13.83 -9.88
CA ILE A 580 14.03 -15.21 -10.35
C ILE A 580 14.57 -15.19 -11.78
N PRO A 581 15.76 -15.77 -12.04
CA PRO A 581 16.34 -15.78 -13.38
C PRO A 581 15.42 -16.49 -14.38
N LYS A 582 15.09 -15.81 -15.48
CA LYS A 582 14.09 -16.29 -16.46
C LYS A 582 14.49 -17.63 -17.08
N GLU A 583 15.78 -17.83 -17.30
CA GLU A 583 16.37 -19.06 -17.85
C GLU A 583 16.35 -20.25 -16.89
N ARG A 584 16.01 -20.02 -15.61
CA ARG A 584 15.87 -21.05 -14.57
C ARG A 584 14.42 -21.40 -14.23
N LEU A 585 13.46 -20.75 -14.88
CA LEU A 585 12.04 -21.04 -14.66
C LEU A 585 11.70 -22.45 -15.16
N ASP A 586 10.96 -23.18 -14.33
CA ASP A 586 10.38 -24.46 -14.73
C ASP A 586 9.25 -24.25 -15.76
N LYS A 587 9.12 -25.17 -16.70
CA LYS A 587 8.13 -25.10 -17.79
C LYS A 587 6.68 -25.16 -17.29
N SER A 588 6.44 -25.91 -16.21
CA SER A 588 5.11 -26.08 -15.63
C SER A 588 4.88 -25.08 -14.51
N MET A 589 5.73 -25.11 -13.47
CA MET A 589 5.63 -24.24 -12.31
C MET A 589 6.95 -24.21 -11.55
N THR A 590 7.45 -23.01 -11.25
CA THR A 590 8.68 -22.84 -10.47
C THR A 590 8.34 -22.84 -8.99
N ILE A 591 9.16 -23.51 -8.15
CA ILE A 591 9.01 -23.44 -6.69
C ILE A 591 10.27 -22.83 -6.08
N ILE A 592 10.06 -21.80 -5.26
CA ILE A 592 11.13 -21.14 -4.51
C ILE A 592 11.06 -21.58 -3.04
N ALA A 593 12.15 -22.13 -2.53
CA ALA A 593 12.29 -22.48 -1.12
C ALA A 593 13.09 -21.40 -0.38
N ILE A 594 12.48 -20.83 0.65
CA ILE A 594 13.06 -19.80 1.52
C ILE A 594 13.28 -20.44 2.87
N LEU A 595 14.55 -20.74 3.19
CA LEU A 595 14.92 -21.26 4.50
C LEU A 595 15.10 -20.07 5.46
N LEU A 596 14.37 -20.11 6.57
CA LEU A 596 14.42 -19.13 7.64
C LEU A 596 15.41 -19.55 8.72
N ASP A 597 15.88 -18.59 9.51
CA ASP A 597 16.74 -18.81 10.67
C ASP A 597 16.07 -19.63 11.79
N LYS A 598 14.74 -19.56 11.90
CA LYS A 598 13.88 -20.27 12.87
C LYS A 598 12.48 -20.49 12.27
N PRO A 599 11.58 -21.25 12.92
CA PRO A 599 10.20 -21.38 12.48
C PRO A 599 9.52 -20.04 12.20
N ILE A 600 8.67 -19.99 11.19
CA ILE A 600 8.09 -18.74 10.66
C ILE A 600 7.31 -17.95 11.72
N GLU A 601 7.59 -16.66 11.76
CA GLU A 601 6.88 -15.65 12.54
C GLU A 601 6.37 -14.56 11.59
N LEU A 602 5.06 -14.34 11.60
CA LEU A 602 4.40 -13.39 10.71
C LEU A 602 4.05 -12.10 11.44
N TYR A 603 4.27 -10.98 10.78
CA TYR A 603 3.69 -9.69 11.15
C TYR A 603 2.35 -9.51 10.45
N ARG A 604 1.25 -9.42 11.20
CA ARG A 604 -0.12 -9.26 10.68
C ARG A 604 -0.90 -8.12 11.36
N GLU A 605 -0.20 -7.29 12.10
CA GLU A 605 -0.79 -6.21 12.87
C GLU A 605 -1.19 -5.04 11.96
N LYS A 606 -2.00 -4.13 12.50
CA LYS A 606 -2.40 -2.90 11.79
C LYS A 606 -1.15 -2.05 11.53
N VAL A 607 -0.91 -1.72 10.26
CA VAL A 607 0.09 -0.72 9.90
C VAL A 607 -0.50 0.66 10.15
N GLY A 608 0.09 1.41 11.08
CA GLY A 608 -0.28 2.79 11.40
C GLY A 608 0.80 3.79 10.98
N ALA A 609 0.65 5.01 11.48
CA ALA A 609 1.66 6.06 11.39
C ALA A 609 3.00 5.60 12.00
N ILE A 610 4.09 6.27 11.59
CA ILE A 610 5.39 6.15 12.25
C ILE A 610 5.60 7.44 13.04
N GLU A 611 5.57 7.34 14.36
CA GLU A 611 5.47 8.49 15.27
C GLU A 611 6.83 8.87 15.89
N ASN A 612 7.90 8.11 15.63
CA ASN A 612 9.22 8.41 16.19
C ASN A 612 10.35 7.73 15.40
N ASN A 613 11.29 8.53 14.89
CA ASN A 613 12.56 8.07 14.37
C ASN A 613 13.58 8.17 15.52
N LEU A 614 13.83 7.04 16.22
CA LEU A 614 14.73 6.98 17.38
C LEU A 614 15.97 7.89 17.24
#